data_AF-A0A1H8DGX3-F1
#
_entry.id   AF-A0A1H8DGX3-F1
#
_cell.length_a   1.000
_cell.length_b   1.000
_cell.length_c   1.000
_cell.angle_alpha   90.00
_cell.angle_beta   90.00
_cell.angle_gamma   90.00
#
_symmetry.space_group_name_H-M   'P 1'
#
loop_
_entity.id
_entity.type
_entity.pdbx_description
1 polymer ?
#
loop_
_entity_poly.entity_id
_entity_poly.type
_entity_poly.pdbx_seq_one_letter_code
_entity_poly.pdbx_strand_id
1 'polypeptide(L)'
;MFKLKPILIIGGLLAFFSQWSSAQIKQRKFSLSCQISSLPQSLKSVKIIYYKYYFSTYNTEHAIELDVNVKKGKFNWYPKGMNNLGYIKIIIDSGKFNQFSNVQFLVEPEDNIKMRIGPNGAVFSGHGAEKYQLTYNLSLANYYPKALSGKGLENMFTSRSKVADSILIQQKQYLMSNKGRISKKVYEILKLNALCDNRQKLINEMSNLSAFRTISLHDKFYARLINNHQRIAPGPMIDSNVFLSSNVYTDYLLSKIRYQAFYMSEVDSAHFETYSQRFSYMFHVIRNSYSGELRDKLFITLFNYALPISDSATVYFDKAINLSKTNSRFYRLLIDLKKNSKGSEGFNFNLEDSTGKTFRLSDFRNKVVVLDMYYYGCHPCADLNRAMTPIFEKYANNTQVVFITVNQDDKKNFIAAVKTGLYTHKGSLNLYTNGQKLSHPFIKYYGWYGAPQQMILDKSGKILALNPLRPMLSGDSDHDTASLNPHDPGTLHLIDLIEEGLSAH
;
A
#
# COMPACT_ATOMS: atom_id res chain seq x y z
N MET A 1 -9.52 -79.84 -29.24
CA MET A 1 -9.60 -80.33 -30.64
C MET A 1 -10.57 -79.43 -31.40
N PHE A 2 -10.18 -78.93 -32.59
CA PHE A 2 -11.02 -78.16 -33.55
C PHE A 2 -11.74 -76.89 -33.03
N LYS A 3 -12.22 -75.94 -33.86
CA LYS A 3 -11.67 -75.16 -34.99
C LYS A 3 -12.82 -74.27 -35.49
N LEU A 4 -12.52 -72.99 -35.79
CA LEU A 4 -13.21 -72.12 -36.77
C LEU A 4 -14.66 -71.61 -36.53
N LYS A 5 -14.82 -70.28 -36.67
CA LYS A 5 -16.05 -69.59 -37.16
C LYS A 5 -16.11 -69.69 -38.70
N PRO A 6 -17.25 -69.40 -39.38
CA PRO A 6 -17.38 -68.07 -40.02
C PRO A 6 -18.82 -67.50 -40.29
N ILE A 7 -18.90 -66.17 -40.55
CA ILE A 7 -19.63 -65.40 -41.62
C ILE A 7 -21.14 -65.68 -41.92
N LEU A 8 -22.07 -64.72 -42.19
CA LEU A 8 -22.06 -63.23 -42.29
C LEU A 8 -23.14 -62.61 -41.33
N ILE A 9 -24.16 -61.74 -41.55
CA ILE A 9 -24.81 -60.82 -42.54
C ILE A 9 -25.27 -59.61 -41.65
N ILE A 10 -24.87 -58.34 -41.82
CA ILE A 10 -25.16 -57.25 -42.80
C ILE A 10 -26.53 -56.54 -42.66
N GLY A 11 -26.49 -55.19 -42.58
CA GLY A 11 -27.63 -54.24 -42.44
C GLY A 11 -27.78 -53.76 -40.98
N GLY A 12 -27.82 -52.48 -40.59
CA GLY A 12 -28.13 -51.23 -41.30
C GLY A 12 -29.49 -50.71 -40.79
N LEU A 13 -29.68 -49.51 -40.26
CA LEU A 13 -28.89 -48.25 -40.26
C LEU A 13 -29.30 -47.35 -39.04
N LEU A 14 -28.75 -46.14 -38.96
CA LEU A 14 -29.11 -44.98 -38.08
C LEU A 14 -28.41 -44.81 -36.72
N ALA A 15 -27.44 -43.88 -36.77
CA ALA A 15 -26.74 -43.13 -35.73
C ALA A 15 -27.51 -42.77 -34.43
N PHE A 16 -26.79 -42.75 -33.30
CA PHE A 16 -26.25 -41.51 -32.67
C PHE A 16 -25.16 -41.88 -31.63
N PHE A 17 -24.54 -40.87 -30.97
CA PHE A 17 -23.53 -40.97 -29.90
C PHE A 17 -22.13 -41.54 -30.25
N SER A 18 -21.16 -40.66 -30.56
CA SER A 18 -19.73 -40.98 -30.48
C SER A 18 -18.82 -39.75 -30.23
N GLN A 19 -19.08 -38.95 -29.19
CA GLN A 19 -18.19 -37.81 -28.85
C GLN A 19 -18.20 -37.31 -27.39
N TRP A 20 -18.33 -38.20 -26.39
CA TRP A 20 -18.27 -37.83 -24.96
C TRP A 20 -17.39 -38.78 -24.13
N SER A 21 -16.14 -38.39 -23.87
CA SER A 21 -15.41 -38.68 -22.61
C SER A 21 -13.99 -38.09 -22.53
N SER A 22 -13.53 -37.28 -23.50
CA SER A 22 -12.28 -36.49 -23.37
C SER A 22 -12.46 -35.27 -22.44
N ALA A 23 -12.95 -35.53 -21.22
CA ALA A 23 -13.19 -34.54 -20.18
C ALA A 23 -11.88 -34.07 -19.56
N GLN A 24 -11.14 -33.24 -20.31
CA GLN A 24 -10.09 -32.41 -19.70
C GLN A 24 -10.70 -31.65 -18.52
N ILE A 25 -10.14 -31.88 -17.34
CA ILE A 25 -10.48 -31.11 -16.13
C ILE A 25 -9.97 -29.68 -16.36
N LYS A 26 -10.82 -28.84 -16.94
CA LYS A 26 -10.60 -27.40 -17.05
C LYS A 26 -10.57 -26.82 -15.64
N GLN A 27 -9.36 -26.68 -15.08
CA GLN A 27 -9.08 -25.79 -13.94
C GLN A 27 -9.84 -24.48 -14.18
N ARG A 28 -10.72 -24.07 -13.26
CA ARG A 28 -11.61 -22.91 -13.48
C ARG A 28 -10.87 -21.62 -13.12
N LYS A 29 -9.77 -21.37 -13.83
CA LYS A 29 -8.87 -20.23 -13.61
C LYS A 29 -9.65 -18.93 -13.52
N PHE A 30 -9.34 -18.15 -12.48
CA PHE A 30 -9.91 -16.84 -12.18
C PHE A 30 -10.24 -16.02 -13.43
N SER A 31 -11.45 -15.47 -13.47
CA SER A 31 -11.86 -14.52 -14.49
C SER A 31 -12.72 -13.40 -13.94
N LEU A 32 -12.39 -12.16 -14.28
CA LEU A 32 -13.20 -10.98 -14.01
C LEU A 32 -13.68 -10.34 -15.31
N SER A 33 -14.98 -10.30 -15.52
CA SER A 33 -15.64 -9.51 -16.58
C SER A 33 -16.33 -8.31 -15.95
N CYS A 34 -16.19 -7.12 -16.54
CA CYS A 34 -16.81 -5.90 -16.03
C CYS A 34 -17.52 -5.10 -17.11
N GLN A 35 -18.68 -4.55 -16.75
CA GLN A 35 -19.34 -3.43 -17.42
C GLN A 35 -19.35 -2.23 -16.47
N ILE A 36 -18.87 -1.08 -16.93
CA ILE A 36 -19.02 0.21 -16.26
C ILE A 36 -19.99 1.06 -17.10
N SER A 37 -20.95 1.69 -16.44
CA SER A 37 -21.91 2.63 -17.02
C SER A 37 -21.47 4.09 -16.76
N SER A 38 -21.91 5.01 -17.61
CA SER A 38 -21.68 6.47 -17.46
C SER A 38 -20.20 6.90 -17.41
N LEU A 39 -19.30 6.12 -18.02
CA LEU A 39 -17.89 6.48 -18.20
C LEU A 39 -17.71 7.65 -19.18
N PRO A 40 -16.71 8.52 -18.95
CA PRO A 40 -16.19 9.41 -20.00
C PRO A 40 -15.67 8.61 -21.19
N GLN A 41 -15.91 9.09 -22.42
CA GLN A 41 -15.35 8.47 -23.65
C GLN A 41 -13.81 8.49 -23.69
N SER A 42 -13.18 9.36 -22.89
CA SER A 42 -11.73 9.48 -22.75
C SER A 42 -11.07 8.36 -21.93
N LEU A 43 -11.81 7.59 -21.12
CA LEU A 43 -11.21 6.54 -20.29
C LEU A 43 -10.87 5.29 -21.13
N LYS A 44 -9.58 5.11 -21.44
CA LYS A 44 -9.07 4.02 -22.28
C LYS A 44 -8.72 2.74 -21.51
N SER A 45 -8.44 2.84 -20.22
CA SER A 45 -8.07 1.71 -19.35
C SER A 45 -8.60 1.88 -17.92
N VAL A 46 -8.58 0.80 -17.15
CA VAL A 46 -8.63 0.82 -15.68
C VAL A 46 -7.38 0.15 -15.13
N LYS A 47 -6.88 0.60 -13.98
CA LYS A 47 -5.78 -0.08 -13.29
C LYS A 47 -6.36 -1.13 -12.33
N ILE A 48 -5.94 -2.38 -12.47
CA ILE A 48 -6.21 -3.45 -11.50
C ILE A 48 -4.93 -3.75 -10.74
N ILE A 49 -5.03 -3.83 -9.42
CA ILE A 49 -3.92 -4.13 -8.52
C ILE A 49 -4.24 -5.42 -7.78
N TYR A 50 -3.43 -6.47 -7.94
CA TYR A 50 -3.54 -7.73 -7.20
C TYR A 50 -2.48 -7.86 -6.10
N TYR A 51 -2.92 -7.87 -4.85
CA TYR A 51 -2.07 -8.08 -3.68
C TYR A 51 -2.08 -9.57 -3.31
N LYS A 52 -0.97 -10.28 -3.57
CA LYS A 52 -0.77 -11.65 -3.06
C LYS A 52 -0.70 -11.66 -1.53
N TYR A 53 -0.04 -10.67 -0.96
CA TYR A 53 -0.07 -10.34 0.47
C TYR A 53 -0.38 -8.85 0.57
N TYR A 54 -1.29 -8.46 1.47
CA TYR A 54 -1.67 -7.07 1.67
C TYR A 54 -1.07 -6.48 2.96
N PHE A 55 -0.63 -5.23 2.86
CA PHE A 55 -0.17 -4.33 3.92
C PHE A 55 -0.73 -2.92 3.62
N SER A 56 -1.18 -2.16 4.61
CA SER A 56 -1.69 -0.79 4.35
C SER A 56 -0.61 0.29 4.31
N THR A 57 0.50 0.11 5.02
CA THR A 57 1.55 1.14 5.20
C THR A 57 2.54 1.27 4.04
N TYR A 58 2.50 0.36 3.06
CA TYR A 58 3.16 0.59 1.77
C TYR A 58 2.35 0.01 0.63
N ASN A 59 2.10 0.82 -0.41
CA ASN A 59 1.44 0.32 -1.60
C ASN A 59 2.42 -0.51 -2.44
N THR A 60 1.96 -1.69 -2.84
CA THR A 60 2.26 -2.31 -4.14
C THR A 60 3.67 -2.84 -4.45
N GLU A 61 4.69 -2.73 -3.59
CA GLU A 61 6.00 -3.43 -3.74
C GLU A 61 5.86 -4.90 -4.21
N HIS A 62 4.86 -5.61 -3.67
CA HIS A 62 4.58 -7.02 -3.96
C HIS A 62 3.18 -7.24 -4.55
N ALA A 63 2.59 -6.20 -5.13
CA ALA A 63 1.34 -6.28 -5.85
C ALA A 63 1.58 -6.28 -7.36
N ILE A 64 0.74 -7.00 -8.09
CA ILE A 64 0.77 -7.03 -9.55
C ILE A 64 -0.22 -5.96 -10.05
N GLU A 65 0.29 -4.80 -10.44
CA GLU A 65 -0.48 -3.78 -11.15
C GLU A 65 -0.60 -4.12 -12.65
N LEU A 66 -1.79 -3.91 -13.22
CA LEU A 66 -2.11 -4.16 -14.62
C LEU A 66 -3.09 -3.12 -15.16
N ASP A 67 -2.70 -2.40 -16.20
CA ASP A 67 -3.61 -1.58 -17.00
C ASP A 67 -4.45 -2.47 -17.93
N VAL A 68 -5.76 -2.49 -17.72
CA VAL A 68 -6.70 -3.29 -18.51
C VAL A 68 -7.51 -2.38 -19.43
N ASN A 69 -7.35 -2.55 -20.73
CA ASN A 69 -8.03 -1.76 -21.76
C ASN A 69 -9.56 -1.87 -21.67
N VAL A 70 -10.24 -0.72 -21.68
CA VAL A 70 -11.70 -0.60 -21.68
C VAL A 70 -12.19 -0.37 -23.11
N LYS A 71 -13.16 -1.17 -23.57
CA LYS A 71 -13.82 -1.02 -24.88
C LYS A 71 -15.33 -0.94 -24.69
N LYS A 72 -15.94 0.17 -25.14
CA LYS A 72 -17.39 0.47 -24.96
C LYS A 72 -17.86 0.29 -23.51
N GLY A 73 -17.05 0.76 -22.56
CA GLY A 73 -17.30 0.63 -21.11
C GLY A 73 -17.14 -0.77 -20.53
N LYS A 74 -16.58 -1.74 -21.29
CA LYS A 74 -16.35 -3.11 -20.83
C LYS A 74 -14.86 -3.44 -20.73
N PHE A 75 -14.48 -4.28 -19.77
CA PHE A 75 -13.17 -4.94 -19.75
C PHE A 75 -13.30 -6.40 -19.30
N ASN A 76 -12.30 -7.21 -19.63
CA ASN A 76 -12.17 -8.59 -19.12
C ASN A 76 -10.73 -8.84 -18.70
N TRP A 77 -10.52 -9.63 -17.66
CA TRP A 77 -9.21 -9.91 -17.09
C TRP A 77 -9.09 -11.39 -16.69
N TYR A 78 -8.00 -12.01 -17.15
CA TYR A 78 -7.71 -13.44 -17.02
C TYR A 78 -6.25 -13.63 -16.55
N PRO A 79 -5.94 -13.31 -15.28
CA PRO A 79 -4.60 -13.38 -14.71
C PRO A 79 -4.05 -14.81 -14.66
N LYS A 80 -2.73 -14.94 -14.85
CA LYS A 80 -1.98 -16.17 -14.60
C LYS A 80 -1.42 -16.15 -13.18
N GLY A 81 -1.36 -17.30 -12.51
CA GLY A 81 -0.66 -17.45 -11.23
C GLY A 81 -1.45 -17.05 -9.97
N MET A 82 -2.75 -16.76 -10.07
CA MET A 82 -3.66 -16.63 -8.91
C MET A 82 -3.92 -18.00 -8.27
N ASN A 83 -2.90 -18.61 -7.69
CA ASN A 83 -2.95 -19.94 -7.09
C ASN A 83 -3.28 -19.88 -5.58
N ASN A 84 -3.53 -18.69 -5.04
CA ASN A 84 -3.79 -18.42 -3.63
C ASN A 84 -4.86 -17.34 -3.47
N LEU A 85 -5.53 -17.36 -2.32
CA LEU A 85 -6.36 -16.25 -1.84
C LEU A 85 -5.51 -14.97 -1.71
N GLY A 86 -6.09 -13.83 -2.10
CA GLY A 86 -5.46 -12.50 -2.02
C GLY A 86 -6.48 -11.38 -2.13
N TYR A 87 -6.06 -10.16 -2.46
CA TYR A 87 -6.96 -9.02 -2.66
C TYR A 87 -6.79 -8.38 -4.03
N ILE A 88 -7.87 -7.84 -4.61
CA ILE A 88 -7.80 -6.92 -5.75
C ILE A 88 -8.39 -5.55 -5.43
N LYS A 89 -7.75 -4.50 -5.95
CA LYS A 89 -8.27 -3.13 -6.01
C LYS A 89 -8.41 -2.74 -7.48
N ILE A 90 -9.50 -2.06 -7.85
CA ILE A 90 -9.80 -1.69 -9.22
C ILE A 90 -10.00 -0.18 -9.26
N ILE A 91 -9.03 0.53 -9.82
CA ILE A 91 -8.99 2.00 -9.85
C ILE A 91 -9.56 2.48 -11.18
N ILE A 92 -10.62 3.28 -11.09
CA ILE A 92 -11.31 3.89 -12.23
C ILE A 92 -11.09 5.40 -12.14
N ASP A 93 -10.15 5.90 -12.94
CA ASP A 93 -9.72 7.29 -12.91
C ASP A 93 -10.76 8.22 -13.57
N SER A 94 -11.78 8.61 -12.79
CA SER A 94 -12.77 9.60 -13.23
C SER A 94 -13.46 10.36 -12.08
N GLY A 95 -12.95 10.29 -10.85
CA GLY A 95 -13.51 10.89 -9.62
C GLY A 95 -14.82 10.27 -9.12
N LYS A 96 -15.80 10.10 -10.01
CA LYS A 96 -17.15 9.56 -9.75
C LYS A 96 -17.16 8.16 -9.10
N PHE A 97 -16.08 7.40 -9.27
CA PHE A 97 -15.95 6.03 -8.76
C PHE A 97 -14.95 5.91 -7.60
N ASN A 98 -14.57 7.01 -6.93
CA ASN A 98 -13.58 6.99 -5.85
C ASN A 98 -13.99 6.08 -4.68
N GLN A 99 -15.27 6.06 -4.29
CA GLN A 99 -15.76 5.17 -3.23
C GLN A 99 -15.58 3.69 -3.59
N PHE A 100 -15.93 3.29 -4.82
CA PHE A 100 -15.70 1.93 -5.33
C PHE A 100 -14.20 1.62 -5.47
N SER A 101 -13.41 2.57 -5.97
CA SER A 101 -11.97 2.40 -6.24
C SER A 101 -11.14 2.22 -4.97
N ASN A 102 -11.70 2.57 -3.80
CA ASN A 102 -11.09 2.32 -2.49
C ASN A 102 -11.40 0.94 -1.91
N VAL A 103 -12.31 0.16 -2.51
CA VAL A 103 -12.69 -1.18 -2.02
C VAL A 103 -11.65 -2.22 -2.43
N GLN A 104 -11.30 -3.09 -1.48
CA GLN A 104 -10.34 -4.17 -1.64
C GLN A 104 -11.08 -5.50 -1.59
N PHE A 105 -11.35 -6.07 -2.76
CA PHE A 105 -12.12 -7.29 -2.90
C PHE A 105 -11.24 -8.51 -2.60
N LEU A 106 -11.66 -9.35 -1.66
CA LEU A 106 -11.01 -10.63 -1.40
C LEU A 106 -11.29 -11.59 -2.56
N VAL A 107 -10.24 -12.23 -3.09
CA VAL A 107 -10.31 -13.11 -4.27
C VAL A 107 -9.82 -14.52 -3.97
N GLU A 108 -10.38 -15.52 -4.65
CA GLU A 108 -10.01 -16.94 -4.58
C GLU A 108 -9.74 -17.50 -6.00
N PRO A 109 -8.87 -18.51 -6.17
CA PRO A 109 -8.38 -18.98 -7.49
C PRO A 109 -9.43 -19.36 -8.54
N GLU A 110 -10.59 -19.84 -8.11
CA GLU A 110 -11.66 -20.36 -8.99
C GLU A 110 -12.76 -19.33 -9.30
N ASP A 111 -12.61 -18.08 -8.85
CA ASP A 111 -13.64 -17.03 -8.96
C ASP A 111 -13.98 -16.68 -10.43
N ASN A 112 -15.27 -16.67 -10.74
CA ASN A 112 -15.79 -16.31 -12.06
C ASN A 112 -16.80 -15.16 -11.92
N ILE A 113 -16.30 -13.93 -11.97
CA ILE A 113 -17.02 -12.74 -11.53
C ILE A 113 -17.44 -11.88 -12.71
N LYS A 114 -18.74 -11.59 -12.79
CA LYS A 114 -19.36 -10.62 -13.69
C LYS A 114 -19.83 -9.44 -12.86
N MET A 115 -19.11 -8.34 -12.97
CA MET A 115 -19.34 -7.09 -12.23
C MET A 115 -20.05 -6.06 -13.11
N ARG A 116 -21.01 -5.34 -12.56
CA ARG A 116 -21.59 -4.13 -13.17
C ARG A 116 -21.42 -2.95 -12.21
N ILE A 117 -20.83 -1.87 -12.68
CA ILE A 117 -20.62 -0.62 -11.94
C ILE A 117 -21.42 0.49 -12.63
N GLY A 118 -22.12 1.32 -11.85
CA GLY A 118 -22.81 2.51 -12.33
C GLY A 118 -22.80 3.63 -11.29
N PRO A 119 -23.52 4.74 -11.53
CA PRO A 119 -23.61 5.85 -10.59
C PRO A 119 -24.23 5.44 -9.24
N ASN A 120 -25.12 4.43 -9.25
CA ASN A 120 -25.81 3.93 -8.06
C ASN A 120 -25.05 2.78 -7.36
N GLY A 121 -23.76 2.61 -7.64
CA GLY A 121 -22.88 1.61 -7.02
C GLY A 121 -22.56 0.40 -7.90
N ALA A 122 -22.18 -0.71 -7.26
CA ALA A 122 -21.72 -1.93 -7.92
C ALA A 122 -22.53 -3.19 -7.52
N VAL A 123 -22.77 -4.06 -8.50
CA VAL A 123 -23.40 -5.38 -8.32
C VAL A 123 -22.56 -6.49 -8.95
N PHE A 124 -22.60 -7.67 -8.33
CA PHE A 124 -21.73 -8.81 -8.67
C PHE A 124 -22.56 -10.07 -8.95
N SER A 125 -22.08 -10.92 -9.84
CA SER A 125 -22.74 -12.18 -10.22
C SER A 125 -21.74 -13.21 -10.75
N GLY A 126 -22.08 -14.50 -10.70
CA GLY A 126 -21.18 -15.59 -11.07
C GLY A 126 -20.57 -16.30 -9.86
N HIS A 127 -19.63 -17.22 -10.08
CA HIS A 127 -19.11 -18.08 -9.02
C HIS A 127 -18.21 -17.29 -8.05
N GLY A 128 -18.61 -17.25 -6.78
CA GLY A 128 -17.91 -16.52 -5.71
C GLY A 128 -18.33 -15.06 -5.57
N ALA A 129 -19.33 -14.59 -6.30
CA ALA A 129 -19.76 -13.18 -6.30
C ALA A 129 -20.30 -12.68 -4.94
N GLU A 130 -20.79 -13.58 -4.09
CA GLU A 130 -21.36 -13.31 -2.79
C GLU A 130 -20.36 -12.59 -1.87
N LYS A 131 -19.08 -12.99 -1.89
CA LYS A 131 -18.03 -12.31 -1.10
C LYS A 131 -17.69 -10.92 -1.63
N TYR A 132 -17.83 -10.67 -2.94
CA TYR A 132 -17.61 -9.35 -3.52
C TYR A 132 -18.74 -8.39 -3.15
N GLN A 133 -20.00 -8.83 -3.28
CA GLN A 133 -21.15 -8.04 -2.86
C GLN A 133 -21.11 -7.75 -1.36
N LEU A 134 -20.77 -8.74 -0.52
CA LEU A 134 -20.63 -8.53 0.91
C LEU A 134 -19.49 -7.54 1.24
N THR A 135 -18.31 -7.68 0.62
CA THR A 135 -17.19 -6.75 0.82
C THR A 135 -17.56 -5.32 0.40
N TYR A 136 -18.30 -5.17 -0.71
CA TYR A 136 -18.82 -3.87 -1.15
C TYR A 136 -19.79 -3.28 -0.12
N ASN A 137 -20.80 -4.04 0.32
CA ASN A 137 -21.79 -3.56 1.30
C ASN A 137 -21.12 -3.19 2.65
N LEU A 138 -20.14 -3.96 3.12
CA LEU A 138 -19.36 -3.66 4.32
C LEU A 138 -18.55 -2.35 4.20
N SER A 139 -18.10 -2.01 2.98
CA SER A 139 -17.40 -0.76 2.70
C SER A 139 -18.34 0.46 2.66
N LEU A 140 -19.58 0.30 2.17
CA LEU A 140 -20.58 1.37 2.17
C LEU A 140 -21.04 1.73 3.59
N ALA A 141 -21.18 0.74 4.47
CA ALA A 141 -21.53 0.94 5.88
C ALA A 141 -20.44 1.66 6.70
N ASN A 142 -19.23 1.84 6.15
CA ASN A 142 -18.04 2.30 6.87
C ASN A 142 -17.91 3.85 6.91
N TYR A 143 -19.03 4.57 6.78
CA TYR A 143 -19.05 6.04 6.72
C TYR A 143 -19.16 6.65 8.13
N TYR A 144 -18.14 7.39 8.54
CA TYR A 144 -18.16 8.21 9.74
C TYR A 144 -18.67 9.62 9.40
N PRO A 145 -19.60 10.21 10.17
CA PRO A 145 -20.06 11.58 9.94
C PRO A 145 -18.90 12.55 10.17
N LYS A 146 -18.66 13.46 9.22
CA LYS A 146 -17.55 14.42 9.27
C LYS A 146 -17.56 15.32 10.51
N ALA A 147 -18.75 15.64 11.03
CA ALA A 147 -18.94 16.46 12.22
C ALA A 147 -19.59 15.64 13.34
N LEU A 148 -18.98 15.68 14.52
CA LEU A 148 -19.59 15.34 15.81
C LEU A 148 -19.30 16.50 16.76
N SER A 149 -20.32 17.30 17.06
CA SER A 149 -20.22 18.44 17.96
C SER A 149 -20.19 17.97 19.42
N GLY A 150 -19.16 18.37 20.16
CA GLY A 150 -19.03 18.06 21.57
C GLY A 150 -18.03 18.99 22.26
N LYS A 151 -18.40 19.54 23.43
CA LYS A 151 -17.45 20.26 24.28
C LYS A 151 -16.58 19.24 25.02
N GLY A 152 -15.28 19.25 24.75
CA GLY A 152 -14.27 18.39 25.40
C GLY A 152 -13.96 17.09 24.66
N LEU A 153 -12.68 16.69 24.70
CA LEU A 153 -12.12 15.53 23.99
C LEU A 153 -12.81 14.21 24.39
N GLU A 154 -13.14 14.03 25.67
CA GLU A 154 -13.84 12.84 26.18
C GLU A 154 -15.22 12.65 25.53
N ASN A 155 -15.99 13.74 25.38
CA ASN A 155 -17.30 13.70 24.71
C ASN A 155 -17.17 13.46 23.21
N MET A 156 -16.17 14.05 22.55
CA MET A 156 -15.88 13.81 21.13
C MET A 156 -15.50 12.35 20.86
N PHE A 157 -14.58 11.78 21.65
CA PHE A 157 -14.19 10.37 21.50
C PHE A 157 -15.33 9.43 21.84
N THR A 158 -16.05 9.65 22.94
CA THR A 158 -17.19 8.81 23.34
C THR A 158 -18.27 8.77 22.25
N SER A 159 -18.51 9.90 21.57
CA SER A 159 -19.43 9.98 20.43
C SER A 159 -18.91 9.21 19.21
N ARG A 160 -17.61 9.33 18.87
CA ARG A 160 -16.96 8.57 17.78
C ARG A 160 -16.97 7.07 18.04
N SER A 161 -16.71 6.65 19.28
CA SER A 161 -16.80 5.23 19.69
C SER A 161 -18.21 4.68 19.55
N LYS A 162 -19.26 5.41 19.96
CA LYS A 162 -20.66 4.99 19.79
C LYS A 162 -21.04 4.82 18.31
N VAL A 163 -20.57 5.73 17.44
CA VAL A 163 -20.75 5.60 15.98
C VAL A 163 -20.00 4.38 15.43
N ALA A 164 -18.74 4.19 15.84
CA ALA A 164 -17.95 3.01 15.45
C ALA A 164 -18.63 1.70 15.87
N ASP A 165 -19.17 1.60 17.08
CA ASP A 165 -19.89 0.41 17.54
C ASP A 165 -21.18 0.17 16.77
N SER A 166 -21.94 1.23 16.42
CA SER A 166 -23.13 1.13 15.56
C SER A 166 -22.78 0.60 14.16
N ILE A 167 -21.73 1.14 13.53
CA ILE A 167 -21.19 0.65 12.24
C ILE A 167 -20.81 -0.84 12.34
N LEU A 168 -20.10 -1.23 13.41
CA LEU A 168 -19.67 -2.60 13.62
C LEU A 168 -20.85 -3.56 13.87
N ILE A 169 -21.93 -3.11 14.50
CA ILE A 169 -23.17 -3.88 14.66
C ILE A 169 -23.84 -4.13 13.29
N GLN A 170 -23.97 -3.09 12.45
CA GLN A 170 -24.51 -3.24 11.10
C GLN A 170 -23.64 -4.18 10.23
N GLN A 171 -22.31 -4.02 10.29
CA GLN A 171 -21.37 -4.90 9.60
C GLN A 171 -21.49 -6.36 10.06
N LYS A 172 -21.66 -6.61 11.38
CA LYS A 172 -21.95 -7.95 11.93
C LYS A 172 -23.27 -8.53 11.41
N GLN A 173 -24.32 -7.72 11.27
CA GLN A 173 -25.60 -8.15 10.69
C GLN A 173 -25.43 -8.55 9.21
N TYR A 174 -24.74 -7.74 8.39
CA TYR A 174 -24.44 -8.08 7.00
C TYR A 174 -23.62 -9.36 6.85
N LEU A 175 -22.63 -9.58 7.74
CA LEU A 175 -21.86 -10.83 7.81
C LEU A 175 -22.78 -12.01 8.14
N MET A 176 -23.56 -11.92 9.23
CA MET A 176 -24.45 -13.00 9.70
C MET A 176 -25.47 -13.41 8.64
N SER A 177 -26.11 -12.46 7.95
CA SER A 177 -27.07 -12.72 6.86
C SER A 177 -26.46 -13.37 5.61
N ASN A 178 -25.13 -13.49 5.54
CA ASN A 178 -24.40 -14.19 4.48
C ASN A 178 -23.58 -15.39 5.00
N LYS A 179 -23.71 -15.75 6.28
CA LYS A 179 -23.09 -16.94 6.87
C LYS A 179 -23.61 -18.19 6.15
N GLY A 180 -22.69 -18.96 5.55
CA GLY A 180 -23.03 -20.13 4.72
C GLY A 180 -23.21 -19.86 3.22
N ARG A 181 -23.35 -18.59 2.79
CA ARG A 181 -23.29 -18.20 1.36
C ARG A 181 -21.86 -18.00 0.85
N ILE A 182 -20.89 -18.01 1.76
CA ILE A 182 -19.45 -17.83 1.51
C ILE A 182 -18.69 -18.87 2.35
N SER A 183 -17.45 -19.19 1.95
CA SER A 183 -16.62 -20.16 2.68
C SER A 183 -16.36 -19.72 4.12
N LYS A 184 -16.24 -20.68 5.06
CA LYS A 184 -15.95 -20.41 6.48
C LYS A 184 -14.70 -19.53 6.66
N LYS A 185 -13.67 -19.77 5.83
CA LYS A 185 -12.43 -18.98 5.81
C LYS A 185 -12.68 -17.53 5.41
N VAL A 186 -13.41 -17.29 4.32
CA VAL A 186 -13.78 -15.94 3.86
C VAL A 186 -14.66 -15.22 4.88
N TYR A 187 -15.63 -15.90 5.49
CA TYR A 187 -16.48 -15.32 6.54
C TYR A 187 -15.64 -14.82 7.73
N GLU A 188 -14.72 -15.66 8.25
CA GLU A 188 -13.87 -15.27 9.39
C GLU A 188 -12.84 -14.19 9.00
N ILE A 189 -12.31 -14.17 7.77
CA ILE A 189 -11.48 -13.07 7.27
C ILE A 189 -12.26 -11.74 7.24
N LEU A 190 -13.44 -11.71 6.62
CA LEU A 190 -14.22 -10.47 6.50
C LEU A 190 -14.73 -9.96 7.87
N LYS A 191 -15.07 -10.88 8.78
CA LYS A 191 -15.42 -10.58 10.18
C LYS A 191 -14.23 -10.02 10.98
N LEU A 192 -13.03 -10.59 10.80
CA LEU A 192 -11.80 -10.07 11.38
C LEU A 192 -11.47 -8.67 10.82
N ASN A 193 -11.61 -8.48 9.50
CA ASN A 193 -11.33 -7.22 8.83
C ASN A 193 -12.25 -6.09 9.35
N ALA A 194 -13.57 -6.34 9.40
CA ALA A 194 -14.54 -5.37 9.90
C ALA A 194 -14.26 -4.95 11.35
N LEU A 195 -13.89 -5.91 12.21
CA LEU A 195 -13.51 -5.62 13.60
C LEU A 195 -12.20 -4.80 13.69
N CYS A 196 -11.15 -5.21 12.97
CA CYS A 196 -9.83 -4.59 13.09
C CYS A 196 -9.77 -3.19 12.47
N ASP A 197 -10.36 -2.97 11.28
CA ASP A 197 -10.47 -1.63 10.67
C ASP A 197 -11.22 -0.65 11.59
N ASN A 198 -12.36 -1.08 12.13
CA ASN A 198 -13.17 -0.30 13.06
C ASN A 198 -12.41 0.11 14.34
N ARG A 199 -11.66 -0.83 14.94
CA ARG A 199 -10.87 -0.54 16.15
C ARG A 199 -9.58 0.21 15.86
N GLN A 200 -8.95 0.00 14.71
CA GLN A 200 -7.76 0.74 14.29
C GLN A 200 -8.08 2.22 14.08
N LYS A 201 -9.24 2.54 13.48
CA LYS A 201 -9.71 3.92 13.30
C LYS A 201 -9.79 4.68 14.63
N LEU A 202 -10.42 4.10 15.65
CA LEU A 202 -10.49 4.71 16.99
C LEU A 202 -9.10 4.96 17.60
N ILE A 203 -8.18 4.00 17.50
CA ILE A 203 -6.79 4.16 18.01
C ILE A 203 -6.04 5.27 17.26
N ASN A 204 -6.21 5.34 15.95
CA ASN A 204 -5.57 6.37 15.11
C ASN A 204 -6.17 7.76 15.38
N GLU A 205 -7.50 7.87 15.58
CA GLU A 205 -8.15 9.12 16.03
C GLU A 205 -7.63 9.58 17.40
N MET A 206 -7.48 8.68 18.37
CA MET A 206 -6.90 9.00 19.69
C MET A 206 -5.47 9.53 19.55
N SER A 207 -4.62 8.86 18.76
CA SER A 207 -3.21 9.24 18.55
C SER A 207 -3.08 10.63 17.91
N ASN A 208 -3.98 10.96 16.97
CA ASN A 208 -4.01 12.28 16.36
C ASN A 208 -4.48 13.34 17.37
N LEU A 209 -5.47 13.06 18.22
CA LEU A 209 -5.97 14.01 19.21
C LEU A 209 -4.95 14.31 20.33
N SER A 210 -4.13 13.34 20.74
CA SER A 210 -3.07 13.55 21.74
C SER A 210 -1.90 14.36 21.19
N ALA A 211 -1.67 14.41 19.87
CA ALA A 211 -0.59 15.20 19.27
C ALA A 211 -0.77 16.73 19.38
N PHE A 212 -1.93 17.22 19.82
CA PHE A 212 -2.27 18.66 19.82
C PHE A 212 -2.20 19.38 21.18
N ARG A 213 -2.03 18.69 22.32
CA ARG A 213 -2.13 19.32 23.67
C ARG A 213 -1.22 18.69 24.73
N THR A 214 -0.91 19.47 25.77
CA THR A 214 -0.14 19.06 26.95
C THR A 214 -0.89 18.06 27.85
N ILE A 215 -0.12 17.28 28.62
CA ILE A 215 -0.44 15.86 28.90
C ILE A 215 -1.20 15.60 30.21
N SER A 216 -0.91 16.34 31.29
CA SER A 216 -1.11 15.90 32.69
C SER A 216 -2.52 15.59 33.20
N LEU A 217 -3.59 15.95 32.50
CA LEU A 217 -4.98 15.64 32.89
C LEU A 217 -5.58 14.43 32.17
N HIS A 218 -4.86 13.84 31.20
CA HIS A 218 -5.46 12.92 30.23
C HIS A 218 -5.25 11.43 30.53
N ASP A 219 -4.22 11.05 31.30
CA ASP A 219 -3.76 9.68 31.46
C ASP A 219 -4.84 8.73 31.99
N LYS A 220 -5.56 9.15 33.03
CA LYS A 220 -6.65 8.36 33.64
C LYS A 220 -7.87 8.22 32.71
N PHE A 221 -8.05 9.10 31.73
CA PHE A 221 -9.08 8.92 30.69
C PHE A 221 -8.60 7.92 29.64
N TYR A 222 -7.41 8.13 29.07
CA TYR A 222 -6.88 7.24 28.04
C TYR A 222 -6.63 5.82 28.56
N ALA A 223 -6.07 5.63 29.76
CA ALA A 223 -5.89 4.30 30.36
C ALA A 223 -7.21 3.51 30.53
N ARG A 224 -8.32 4.19 30.88
CA ARG A 224 -9.65 3.55 30.94
C ARG A 224 -10.18 3.18 29.56
N LEU A 225 -10.03 4.05 28.55
CA LEU A 225 -10.39 3.74 27.17
C LEU A 225 -9.59 2.55 26.61
N ILE A 226 -8.27 2.54 26.81
CA ILE A 226 -7.38 1.47 26.40
C ILE A 226 -7.87 0.14 26.98
N ASN A 227 -8.12 0.06 28.29
CA ASN A 227 -8.58 -1.16 28.94
C ASN A 227 -9.96 -1.64 28.41
N ASN A 228 -10.85 -0.72 28.04
CA ASN A 228 -12.14 -1.06 27.44
C ASN A 228 -12.00 -1.58 26.00
N HIS A 229 -11.15 -0.95 25.16
CA HIS A 229 -11.00 -1.34 23.75
C HIS A 229 -10.01 -2.50 23.52
N GLN A 230 -9.02 -2.71 24.40
CA GLN A 230 -8.08 -3.84 24.30
C GLN A 230 -8.78 -5.20 24.49
N ARG A 231 -9.85 -5.27 25.30
CA ARG A 231 -10.66 -6.48 25.55
C ARG A 231 -11.39 -7.00 24.30
N ILE A 232 -11.36 -6.27 23.18
CA ILE A 232 -12.12 -6.55 21.96
C ILE A 232 -11.20 -7.09 20.84
N ALA A 233 -9.91 -7.32 21.11
CA ALA A 233 -9.05 -8.08 20.23
C ALA A 233 -9.55 -9.55 20.16
N PRO A 234 -9.71 -10.14 18.97
CA PRO A 234 -10.07 -11.55 18.87
C PRO A 234 -8.92 -12.41 19.41
N GLY A 235 -9.21 -13.20 20.45
CA GLY A 235 -8.23 -14.08 21.10
C GLY A 235 -7.72 -15.20 20.19
N PRO A 236 -6.79 -16.05 20.68
CA PRO A 236 -6.05 -17.04 19.89
C PRO A 236 -6.86 -18.26 19.40
N MET A 237 -8.19 -18.13 19.26
CA MET A 237 -9.11 -19.19 18.83
C MET A 237 -9.42 -19.17 17.32
N ILE A 238 -8.71 -18.38 16.54
CA ILE A 238 -8.86 -18.27 15.08
C ILE A 238 -7.60 -18.85 14.41
N ASP A 239 -7.78 -19.61 13.33
CA ASP A 239 -6.72 -20.16 12.48
C ASP A 239 -5.72 -19.07 12.04
N SER A 240 -4.41 -19.35 12.20
CA SER A 240 -3.33 -18.45 11.82
C SER A 240 -3.40 -18.01 10.36
N ASN A 241 -3.93 -18.85 9.47
CA ASN A 241 -4.15 -18.51 8.07
C ASN A 241 -5.18 -17.39 7.87
N VAL A 242 -6.16 -17.23 8.76
CA VAL A 242 -7.14 -16.13 8.70
C VAL A 242 -6.48 -14.80 9.08
N PHE A 243 -5.69 -14.78 10.17
CA PHE A 243 -4.93 -13.60 10.57
C PHE A 243 -3.97 -13.12 9.46
N LEU A 244 -3.26 -14.04 8.83
CA LEU A 244 -2.32 -13.74 7.74
C LEU A 244 -3.01 -13.28 6.46
N SER A 245 -4.22 -13.81 6.20
CA SER A 245 -5.07 -13.44 5.06
C SER A 245 -5.87 -12.15 5.27
N SER A 246 -5.81 -11.52 6.45
CA SER A 246 -6.42 -10.21 6.69
C SER A 246 -5.60 -9.09 6.04
N ASN A 247 -6.29 -8.09 5.47
CA ASN A 247 -5.71 -6.86 4.97
C ASN A 247 -5.50 -5.77 6.05
N VAL A 248 -5.96 -5.97 7.29
CA VAL A 248 -5.90 -4.94 8.35
C VAL A 248 -5.46 -5.45 9.72
N TYR A 249 -5.43 -6.77 9.97
CA TYR A 249 -5.12 -7.32 11.30
C TYR A 249 -3.74 -6.91 11.84
N THR A 250 -2.69 -7.04 11.03
CA THR A 250 -1.32 -6.64 11.41
C THR A 250 -1.18 -5.16 11.67
N ASP A 251 -2.01 -4.36 11.01
CA ASP A 251 -1.90 -2.91 11.01
C ASP A 251 -2.69 -2.36 12.21
N TYR A 252 -3.83 -2.99 12.57
CA TYR A 252 -4.49 -2.85 13.86
C TYR A 252 -3.56 -3.23 15.03
N LEU A 253 -2.86 -4.38 14.94
CA LEU A 253 -1.91 -4.79 15.96
C LEU A 253 -0.75 -3.80 16.10
N LEU A 254 -0.18 -3.30 14.98
CA LEU A 254 0.85 -2.26 15.06
C LEU A 254 0.28 -0.95 15.63
N SER A 255 -0.92 -0.50 15.26
CA SER A 255 -1.52 0.69 15.88
C SER A 255 -1.68 0.52 17.40
N LYS A 256 -2.06 -0.67 17.89
CA LYS A 256 -2.07 -0.97 19.33
C LYS A 256 -0.66 -0.86 19.94
N ILE A 257 0.33 -1.55 19.37
CA ILE A 257 1.69 -1.61 19.91
C ILE A 257 2.35 -0.22 19.88
N ARG A 258 2.15 0.56 18.81
CA ARG A 258 2.51 1.98 18.70
C ARG A 258 1.87 2.81 19.81
N TYR A 259 0.56 2.65 20.03
CA TYR A 259 -0.12 3.42 21.08
C TYR A 259 0.50 3.17 22.46
N GLN A 260 0.85 1.92 22.78
CA GLN A 260 1.57 1.59 24.02
C GLN A 260 2.96 2.25 24.05
N ALA A 261 3.71 2.20 22.94
CA ALA A 261 5.05 2.75 22.78
C ALA A 261 5.15 4.29 22.72
N PHE A 262 4.02 4.99 22.57
CA PHE A 262 3.96 6.45 22.48
C PHE A 262 3.20 7.10 23.65
N TYR A 263 2.22 6.42 24.25
CA TYR A 263 1.29 7.04 25.22
C TYR A 263 1.07 6.25 26.52
N MET A 264 1.50 4.98 26.62
CA MET A 264 1.51 4.27 27.92
C MET A 264 2.88 4.36 28.60
N SER A 265 3.95 4.48 27.81
CA SER A 265 5.33 4.73 28.27
C SER A 265 5.46 5.96 29.18
N GLU A 266 4.67 7.01 28.91
CA GLU A 266 4.66 8.25 29.70
C GLU A 266 3.89 8.10 31.03
N VAL A 267 3.05 7.07 31.16
CA VAL A 267 2.22 6.80 32.35
C VAL A 267 2.86 5.76 33.27
N ASP A 268 3.41 4.67 32.71
CA ASP A 268 4.06 3.58 33.45
C ASP A 268 5.56 3.87 33.74
N SER A 269 5.91 5.14 33.95
CA SER A 269 7.28 5.67 34.22
C SER A 269 8.33 5.48 33.10
N ALA A 270 8.10 4.61 32.12
CA ALA A 270 9.04 4.19 31.08
C ALA A 270 9.23 5.24 29.95
N HIS A 271 9.73 6.43 30.30
CA HIS A 271 9.87 7.56 29.38
C HIS A 271 10.79 7.23 28.19
N PHE A 272 10.23 7.27 26.97
CA PHE A 272 10.99 7.10 25.73
C PHE A 272 11.21 8.46 25.05
N GLU A 273 12.35 9.08 25.33
CA GLU A 273 12.76 10.39 24.81
C GLU A 273 12.94 10.37 23.28
N THR A 274 13.38 9.25 22.71
CA THR A 274 13.78 9.12 21.30
C THR A 274 12.92 8.13 20.52
N TYR A 275 12.81 8.35 19.20
CA TYR A 275 12.17 7.37 18.30
C TYR A 275 12.87 6.00 18.34
N SER A 276 14.20 5.97 18.50
CA SER A 276 14.99 4.73 18.58
C SER A 276 14.59 3.85 19.77
N GLN A 277 14.38 4.44 20.96
CA GLN A 277 13.86 3.73 22.14
C GLN A 277 12.44 3.18 21.87
N ARG A 278 11.54 4.00 21.30
CA ARG A 278 10.17 3.60 20.94
C ARG A 278 10.18 2.45 19.92
N PHE A 279 11.03 2.50 18.90
CA PHE A 279 11.21 1.43 17.93
C PHE A 279 11.75 0.14 18.58
N SER A 280 12.77 0.25 19.45
CA SER A 280 13.31 -0.88 20.21
C SER A 280 12.22 -1.60 21.03
N TYR A 281 11.37 -0.85 21.72
CA TYR A 281 10.20 -1.38 22.43
C TYR A 281 9.21 -2.07 21.49
N MET A 282 8.80 -1.42 20.39
CA MET A 282 7.87 -2.02 19.42
C MET A 282 8.42 -3.32 18.82
N PHE A 283 9.72 -3.35 18.48
CA PHE A 283 10.40 -4.54 18.00
C PHE A 283 10.47 -5.64 19.07
N HIS A 284 10.76 -5.30 20.32
CA HIS A 284 10.79 -6.23 21.46
C HIS A 284 9.41 -6.89 21.67
N VAL A 285 8.33 -6.11 21.67
CA VAL A 285 6.96 -6.61 21.80
C VAL A 285 6.61 -7.55 20.63
N ILE A 286 6.92 -7.17 19.38
CA ILE A 286 6.66 -8.03 18.22
C ILE A 286 7.50 -9.32 18.25
N ARG A 287 8.77 -9.24 18.68
CA ARG A 287 9.67 -10.39 18.83
C ARG A 287 9.13 -11.44 19.80
N ASN A 288 8.66 -10.99 20.97
CA ASN A 288 8.39 -11.83 22.14
C ASN A 288 6.92 -12.25 22.27
N SER A 289 5.96 -11.42 21.83
CA SER A 289 4.52 -11.72 21.92
C SER A 289 3.94 -12.46 20.71
N TYR A 290 4.71 -12.61 19.63
CA TYR A 290 4.25 -13.25 18.38
C TYR A 290 5.31 -14.22 17.82
N SER A 291 4.88 -15.14 16.96
CA SER A 291 5.75 -16.15 16.36
C SER A 291 5.34 -16.52 14.93
N GLY A 292 6.23 -17.24 14.23
CA GLY A 292 6.01 -17.70 12.85
C GLY A 292 5.72 -16.57 11.86
N GLU A 293 5.00 -16.92 10.78
CA GLU A 293 4.67 -15.97 9.71
C GLU A 293 3.90 -14.72 10.18
N LEU A 294 3.19 -14.79 11.32
CA LEU A 294 2.48 -13.62 11.86
C LEU A 294 3.47 -12.60 12.44
N ARG A 295 4.51 -13.06 13.14
CA ARG A 295 5.62 -12.19 13.55
C ARG A 295 6.34 -11.61 12.33
N ASP A 296 6.61 -12.42 11.32
CA ASP A 296 7.31 -11.96 10.11
C ASP A 296 6.49 -10.88 9.38
N LYS A 297 5.17 -11.07 9.24
CA LYS A 297 4.25 -10.06 8.68
C LYS A 297 4.19 -8.79 9.55
N LEU A 298 4.19 -8.93 10.88
CA LEU A 298 4.23 -7.79 11.81
C LEU A 298 5.55 -7.00 11.75
N PHE A 299 6.69 -7.68 11.58
CA PHE A 299 7.98 -7.01 11.35
C PHE A 299 7.94 -6.20 10.05
N ILE A 300 7.39 -6.74 8.96
CA ILE A 300 7.21 -5.98 7.71
C ILE A 300 6.30 -4.76 7.93
N THR A 301 5.14 -4.92 8.60
CA THR A 301 4.26 -3.79 8.92
C THR A 301 4.97 -2.72 9.78
N LEU A 302 5.82 -3.13 10.73
CA LEU A 302 6.66 -2.22 11.54
C LEU A 302 7.72 -1.49 10.70
N PHE A 303 8.49 -2.21 9.87
CA PHE A 303 9.53 -1.59 9.03
C PHE A 303 8.91 -0.61 8.02
N ASN A 304 7.81 -0.98 7.36
CA ASN A 304 7.09 -0.12 6.42
C ASN A 304 6.54 1.16 7.09
N TYR A 305 6.21 1.10 8.39
CA TYR A 305 5.85 2.29 9.17
C TYR A 305 7.06 3.14 9.58
N ALA A 306 8.22 2.52 9.86
CA ALA A 306 9.33 3.17 10.53
C ALA A 306 10.42 3.73 9.59
N LEU A 307 10.69 3.09 8.45
CA LEU A 307 11.74 3.51 7.52
C LEU A 307 11.56 4.96 7.02
N PRO A 308 10.34 5.47 6.72
CA PRO A 308 10.14 6.88 6.34
C PRO A 308 10.27 7.88 7.51
N ILE A 309 10.56 7.41 8.73
CA ILE A 309 10.60 8.23 9.95
C ILE A 309 11.99 8.18 10.61
N SER A 310 12.68 7.03 10.60
CA SER A 310 14.01 6.90 11.20
C SER A 310 14.80 5.68 10.73
N ASP A 311 16.07 5.93 10.40
CA ASP A 311 17.08 4.91 10.12
C ASP A 311 17.37 3.96 11.28
N SER A 312 16.96 4.31 12.52
CA SER A 312 17.11 3.45 13.70
C SER A 312 16.42 2.09 13.56
N ALA A 313 15.48 1.94 12.61
CA ALA A 313 14.88 0.67 12.25
C ALA A 313 15.86 -0.30 11.54
N THR A 314 16.84 0.22 10.80
CA THR A 314 17.71 -0.60 9.90
C THR A 314 18.54 -1.64 10.65
N VAL A 315 19.08 -1.28 11.82
CA VAL A 315 19.88 -2.17 12.71
C VAL A 315 19.07 -3.32 13.34
N TYR A 316 17.81 -3.50 12.94
CA TYR A 316 16.94 -4.60 13.34
C TYR A 316 16.57 -5.54 12.18
N PHE A 317 16.95 -5.27 10.93
CA PHE A 317 16.65 -6.18 9.81
C PHE A 317 17.23 -7.58 10.02
N ASP A 318 18.53 -7.70 10.33
CA ASP A 318 19.14 -9.02 10.55
C ASP A 318 18.56 -9.74 11.77
N LYS A 319 18.12 -8.98 12.80
CA LYS A 319 17.40 -9.53 13.94
C LYS A 319 16.04 -10.11 13.53
N ALA A 320 15.32 -9.46 12.61
CA ALA A 320 14.05 -9.98 12.07
C ALA A 320 14.26 -11.15 11.11
N ILE A 321 15.23 -11.06 10.19
CA ILE A 321 15.54 -12.08 9.19
C ILE A 321 15.99 -13.38 9.88
N ASN A 322 16.87 -13.31 10.88
CA ASN A 322 17.33 -14.48 11.65
C ASN A 322 16.23 -15.08 12.56
N LEU A 323 15.13 -14.36 12.80
CA LEU A 323 13.95 -14.85 13.52
C LEU A 323 12.85 -15.41 12.58
N SER A 324 13.01 -15.24 11.27
CA SER A 324 12.10 -15.74 10.23
C SER A 324 12.66 -17.04 9.63
N LYS A 325 11.77 -18.00 9.32
CA LYS A 325 12.19 -19.24 8.65
C LYS A 325 12.36 -19.00 7.15
N THR A 326 13.37 -19.59 6.53
CA THR A 326 13.65 -19.44 5.08
C THR A 326 12.49 -19.87 4.17
N ASN A 327 11.58 -20.72 4.66
CA ASN A 327 10.36 -21.15 3.98
C ASN A 327 9.11 -20.28 4.28
N SER A 328 9.22 -19.26 5.13
CA SER A 328 8.17 -18.29 5.40
C SER A 328 7.83 -17.49 4.15
N ARG A 329 6.53 -17.29 3.89
CA ARG A 329 6.02 -16.46 2.80
C ARG A 329 6.51 -15.01 2.83
N PHE A 330 7.02 -14.58 3.99
CA PHE A 330 7.45 -13.22 4.30
C PHE A 330 8.98 -13.06 4.35
N TYR A 331 9.75 -14.15 4.40
CA TYR A 331 11.22 -14.13 4.52
C TYR A 331 11.91 -13.33 3.42
N ARG A 332 11.51 -13.52 2.15
CA ARG A 332 12.06 -12.76 1.02
C ARG A 332 11.74 -11.28 1.10
N LEU A 333 10.55 -10.92 1.60
CA LEU A 333 10.08 -9.54 1.68
C LEU A 333 10.88 -8.77 2.76
N LEU A 334 11.23 -9.43 3.88
CA LEU A 334 12.17 -8.88 4.88
C LEU A 334 13.57 -8.64 4.30
N ILE A 335 14.05 -9.52 3.41
CA ILE A 335 15.32 -9.34 2.70
C ILE A 335 15.24 -8.20 1.68
N ASP A 336 14.15 -8.11 0.93
CA ASP A 336 13.96 -7.10 -0.11
C ASP A 336 13.83 -5.69 0.51
N LEU A 337 13.13 -5.55 1.65
CA LEU A 337 13.13 -4.30 2.44
C LEU A 337 14.53 -3.90 2.93
N LYS A 338 15.39 -4.85 3.32
CA LYS A 338 16.79 -4.56 3.72
C LYS A 338 17.60 -4.00 2.55
N LYS A 339 17.42 -4.51 1.32
CA LYS A 339 18.10 -3.98 0.12
C LYS A 339 17.73 -2.53 -0.19
N ASN A 340 16.56 -2.10 0.26
CA ASN A 340 16.03 -0.74 0.07
C ASN A 340 16.25 0.17 1.30
N SER A 341 17.04 -0.26 2.29
CA SER A 341 17.36 0.55 3.48
C SER A 341 18.64 1.36 3.37
N LYS A 342 18.85 2.31 4.29
CA LYS A 342 20.12 3.04 4.47
C LYS A 342 21.32 2.09 4.50
N GLY A 343 22.41 2.52 3.86
CA GLY A 343 23.67 1.77 3.73
C GLY A 343 23.69 0.73 2.59
N SER A 344 22.56 0.39 1.98
CA SER A 344 22.51 -0.49 0.80
C SER A 344 22.89 0.25 -0.49
N GLU A 345 23.51 -0.45 -1.44
CA GLU A 345 23.86 0.09 -2.76
C GLU A 345 22.61 0.54 -3.53
N GLY A 346 22.65 1.74 -4.10
CA GLY A 346 21.57 2.23 -4.96
C GLY A 346 21.49 1.48 -6.29
N PHE A 347 20.28 1.24 -6.77
CA PHE A 347 20.04 0.65 -8.10
C PHE A 347 20.73 1.47 -9.19
N ASN A 348 21.65 0.85 -9.94
CA ASN A 348 22.32 1.51 -11.05
C ASN A 348 21.36 1.66 -12.25
N PHE A 349 20.58 2.74 -12.23
CA PHE A 349 19.61 3.06 -13.28
C PHE A 349 20.30 3.33 -14.62
N ASN A 350 19.50 3.34 -15.69
CA ASN A 350 19.95 3.67 -17.04
C ASN A 350 18.80 4.44 -17.71
N LEU A 351 18.77 5.75 -17.48
CA LEU A 351 17.70 6.67 -17.87
C LEU A 351 18.24 7.66 -18.92
N GLU A 352 17.38 8.23 -19.76
CA GLU A 352 17.77 9.24 -20.75
C GLU A 352 17.33 10.65 -20.35
N ASP A 353 18.00 11.66 -20.91
CA ASP A 353 17.53 13.05 -20.91
C ASP A 353 16.67 13.39 -22.16
N SER A 354 16.34 14.67 -22.35
CA SER A 354 15.56 15.12 -23.51
C SER A 354 16.30 14.98 -24.85
N THR A 355 17.63 14.98 -24.85
CA THR A 355 18.47 14.77 -26.04
C THR A 355 18.56 13.29 -26.43
N GLY A 356 18.32 12.38 -25.48
CA GLY A 356 18.56 10.94 -25.63
C GLY A 356 19.94 10.50 -25.10
N LYS A 357 20.64 11.37 -24.37
CA LYS A 357 21.86 10.99 -23.66
C LYS A 357 21.48 10.15 -22.44
N THR A 358 22.03 8.95 -22.37
CA THR A 358 21.88 8.04 -21.23
C THR A 358 22.74 8.46 -20.04
N PHE A 359 22.19 8.34 -18.85
CA PHE A 359 22.86 8.53 -17.55
C PHE A 359 22.58 7.35 -16.61
N ARG A 360 23.54 7.06 -15.75
CA ARG A 360 23.50 5.98 -14.76
C ARG A 360 23.93 6.47 -13.38
N LEU A 361 23.56 5.77 -12.31
CA LEU A 361 24.00 6.12 -10.95
C LEU A 361 25.54 6.05 -10.79
N SER A 362 26.20 5.16 -11.54
CA SER A 362 27.67 5.10 -11.62
C SER A 362 28.31 6.42 -12.05
N ASP A 363 27.59 7.24 -12.80
CA ASP A 363 28.12 8.45 -13.43
C ASP A 363 28.12 9.65 -12.47
N PHE A 364 27.51 9.47 -11.29
CA PHE A 364 27.45 10.44 -10.18
C PHE A 364 28.27 10.01 -8.96
N ARG A 365 29.19 9.04 -9.10
CA ARG A 365 30.16 8.73 -8.04
C ARG A 365 30.94 10.00 -7.65
N ASN A 366 31.30 10.09 -6.37
CA ASN A 366 31.86 11.28 -5.70
C ASN A 366 30.90 12.48 -5.61
N LYS A 367 29.58 12.28 -5.82
CA LYS A 367 28.54 13.29 -5.57
C LYS A 367 27.42 12.72 -4.70
N VAL A 368 26.86 13.56 -3.83
CA VAL A 368 25.57 13.30 -3.19
C VAL A 368 24.48 13.46 -4.23
N VAL A 369 23.64 12.44 -4.40
CA VAL A 369 22.52 12.46 -5.34
C VAL A 369 21.23 12.70 -4.57
N VAL A 370 20.54 13.80 -4.89
CA VAL A 370 19.16 14.06 -4.45
C VAL A 370 18.26 13.80 -5.65
N LEU A 371 17.40 12.78 -5.58
CA LEU A 371 16.60 12.35 -6.73
C LEU A 371 15.10 12.33 -6.41
N ASP A 372 14.33 13.08 -7.21
CA ASP A 372 12.87 13.19 -7.13
C ASP A 372 12.18 12.54 -8.34
N MET A 373 11.24 11.61 -8.11
CA MET A 373 10.41 11.04 -9.18
C MET A 373 9.04 11.72 -9.27
N TYR A 374 8.60 12.03 -10.49
CA TYR A 374 7.32 12.71 -10.77
C TYR A 374 6.64 12.20 -12.06
N TYR A 375 5.40 12.65 -12.28
CA TYR A 375 4.70 12.55 -13.57
C TYR A 375 4.03 13.87 -13.96
N TYR A 376 3.74 14.04 -15.25
CA TYR A 376 3.07 15.24 -15.76
C TYR A 376 1.61 15.28 -15.26
N GLY A 377 1.23 16.36 -14.58
CA GLY A 377 -0.04 16.45 -13.86
C GLY A 377 0.00 15.99 -12.39
N CYS A 378 1.15 15.55 -11.87
CA CYS A 378 1.30 15.21 -10.45
C CYS A 378 1.27 16.47 -9.56
N HIS A 379 0.09 16.89 -9.09
CA HIS A 379 -0.04 18.10 -8.27
C HIS A 379 0.89 18.10 -7.03
N PRO A 380 0.94 17.05 -6.19
CA PRO A 380 1.84 17.05 -5.02
C PRO A 380 3.33 17.04 -5.38
N CYS A 381 3.71 16.65 -6.61
CA CYS A 381 5.08 16.77 -7.10
C CYS A 381 5.45 18.23 -7.39
N ALA A 382 4.49 19.07 -7.82
CA ALA A 382 4.73 20.49 -8.05
C ALA A 382 4.86 21.25 -6.72
N ASP A 383 4.02 20.93 -5.74
CA ASP A 383 4.12 21.50 -4.40
C ASP A 383 5.45 21.11 -3.72
N LEU A 384 5.91 19.86 -3.89
CA LEU A 384 7.24 19.43 -3.43
C LEU A 384 8.38 20.19 -4.13
N ASN A 385 8.37 20.27 -5.46
CA ASN A 385 9.41 21.00 -6.21
C ASN A 385 9.45 22.50 -5.82
N ARG A 386 8.30 23.11 -5.49
CA ARG A 386 8.25 24.45 -4.90
C ARG A 386 8.91 24.48 -3.52
N ALA A 387 8.54 23.56 -2.63
CA ALA A 387 9.09 23.48 -1.27
C ALA A 387 10.60 23.19 -1.21
N MET A 388 11.15 22.52 -2.22
CA MET A 388 12.59 22.26 -2.37
C MET A 388 13.43 23.52 -2.68
N THR A 389 12.82 24.68 -2.99
CA THR A 389 13.53 25.91 -3.39
C THR A 389 14.69 26.31 -2.45
N PRO A 390 14.54 26.38 -1.11
CA PRO A 390 15.63 26.75 -0.22
C PRO A 390 16.82 25.77 -0.26
N ILE A 391 16.57 24.51 -0.59
CA ILE A 391 17.60 23.46 -0.72
C ILE A 391 18.35 23.62 -2.05
N PHE A 392 17.63 23.88 -3.14
CA PHE A 392 18.25 24.20 -4.43
C PHE A 392 19.11 25.47 -4.34
N GLU A 393 18.68 26.47 -3.58
CA GLU A 393 19.43 27.71 -3.33
C GLU A 393 20.67 27.47 -2.46
N LYS A 394 20.53 26.79 -1.31
CA LYS A 394 21.66 26.47 -0.42
C LYS A 394 22.80 25.74 -1.15
N TYR A 395 22.46 24.77 -2.00
CA TYR A 395 23.46 23.94 -2.70
C TYR A 395 23.73 24.38 -4.14
N ALA A 396 23.22 25.53 -4.60
CA ALA A 396 23.35 26.01 -5.98
C ALA A 396 24.79 26.05 -6.52
N ASN A 397 25.76 26.36 -5.64
CA ASN A 397 27.18 26.45 -5.97
C ASN A 397 28.00 25.20 -5.55
N ASN A 398 27.38 24.20 -4.92
CA ASN A 398 28.08 23.01 -4.42
C ASN A 398 28.11 21.90 -5.49
N THR A 399 29.22 21.81 -6.22
CA THR A 399 29.42 20.82 -7.29
C THR A 399 29.50 19.36 -6.80
N GLN A 400 29.57 19.12 -5.50
CA GLN A 400 29.48 17.77 -4.91
C GLN A 400 28.03 17.31 -4.69
N VAL A 401 27.01 18.17 -4.87
CA VAL A 401 25.60 17.78 -4.86
C VAL A 401 25.10 17.74 -6.30
N VAL A 402 24.23 16.77 -6.62
CA VAL A 402 23.49 16.75 -7.90
C VAL A 402 22.01 16.47 -7.64
N PHE A 403 21.16 17.36 -8.15
CA PHE A 403 19.73 17.19 -8.16
C PHE A 403 19.31 16.51 -9.46
N ILE A 404 18.61 15.39 -9.37
CA ILE A 404 18.11 14.61 -10.50
C ILE A 404 16.58 14.54 -10.40
N THR A 405 15.86 14.84 -11.47
CA THR A 405 14.41 14.58 -11.53
C THR A 405 14.13 13.48 -12.54
N VAL A 406 13.27 12.53 -12.17
CA VAL A 406 12.92 11.36 -13.01
C VAL A 406 11.45 11.39 -13.34
N ASN A 407 11.13 11.68 -14.60
CA ASN A 407 9.77 11.60 -15.11
C ASN A 407 9.40 10.16 -15.52
N GLN A 408 8.27 9.64 -15.05
CA GLN A 408 7.82 8.30 -15.42
C GLN A 408 7.08 8.22 -16.76
N ASP A 409 6.76 9.33 -17.43
CA ASP A 409 5.94 9.33 -18.65
C ASP A 409 6.74 9.05 -19.95
N ASP A 410 6.04 9.17 -21.09
CA ASP A 410 6.65 9.20 -22.41
C ASP A 410 7.36 10.54 -22.71
N LYS A 411 8.17 10.57 -23.77
CA LYS A 411 9.00 11.73 -24.13
C LYS A 411 8.20 13.02 -24.37
N LYS A 412 6.94 12.93 -24.81
CA LYS A 412 6.09 14.12 -25.04
C LYS A 412 5.66 14.74 -23.70
N ASN A 413 5.14 13.92 -22.79
CA ASN A 413 4.72 14.37 -21.47
C ASN A 413 5.93 14.85 -20.64
N PHE A 414 7.07 14.16 -20.72
CA PHE A 414 8.32 14.60 -20.12
C PHE A 414 8.74 16.00 -20.60
N ILE A 415 8.87 16.22 -21.91
CA ILE A 415 9.26 17.52 -22.46
C ILE A 415 8.25 18.62 -22.08
N ALA A 416 6.95 18.31 -22.06
CA ALA A 416 5.93 19.24 -21.59
C ALA A 416 6.12 19.62 -20.11
N ALA A 417 6.40 18.63 -19.25
CA ALA A 417 6.59 18.83 -17.81
C ALA A 417 7.86 19.61 -17.46
N VAL A 418 8.98 19.37 -18.16
CA VAL A 418 10.20 20.17 -18.02
C VAL A 418 9.96 21.60 -18.46
N LYS A 419 9.20 21.82 -19.55
CA LYS A 419 8.90 23.16 -20.06
C LYS A 419 8.04 24.01 -19.13
N THR A 420 7.23 23.44 -18.23
CA THR A 420 6.45 24.24 -17.26
C THR A 420 7.28 24.72 -16.07
N GLY A 421 8.41 24.09 -15.76
CA GLY A 421 9.18 24.36 -14.54
C GLY A 421 8.46 24.02 -13.22
N LEU A 422 7.25 23.46 -13.28
CA LEU A 422 6.44 23.19 -12.08
C LEU A 422 6.95 21.98 -11.30
N TYR A 423 7.45 20.96 -11.99
CA TYR A 423 7.81 19.65 -11.41
C TYR A 423 9.33 19.42 -11.27
N THR A 424 10.14 20.41 -11.67
CA THR A 424 11.60 20.34 -11.66
C THR A 424 12.20 21.74 -11.55
N HIS A 425 13.36 21.87 -10.93
CA HIS A 425 14.13 23.11 -10.95
C HIS A 425 15.06 23.17 -12.17
N LYS A 426 15.42 24.40 -12.59
CA LYS A 426 16.32 24.68 -13.73
C LYS A 426 17.75 24.14 -13.54
N GLY A 427 18.17 23.92 -12.29
CA GLY A 427 19.47 23.34 -11.95
C GLY A 427 19.49 21.81 -11.86
N SER A 428 18.35 21.15 -12.08
CA SER A 428 18.24 19.69 -11.98
C SER A 428 18.56 18.99 -13.30
N LEU A 429 19.28 17.87 -13.23
CA LEU A 429 19.39 16.95 -14.36
C LEU A 429 18.03 16.27 -14.58
N ASN A 430 17.41 16.56 -15.71
CA ASN A 430 16.08 16.06 -16.05
C ASN A 430 16.19 14.75 -16.85
N LEU A 431 15.70 13.66 -16.27
CA LEU A 431 15.70 12.31 -16.85
C LEU A 431 14.28 11.74 -16.96
N TYR A 432 14.09 10.70 -17.79
CA TYR A 432 12.80 10.01 -17.91
C TYR A 432 12.93 8.51 -18.21
N THR A 433 11.86 7.74 -17.98
CA THR A 433 11.84 6.27 -18.09
C THR A 433 11.63 5.72 -19.51
N ASN A 434 11.83 6.52 -20.55
CA ASN A 434 11.50 6.17 -21.94
C ASN A 434 10.05 5.66 -22.13
N GLY A 435 9.08 6.23 -21.40
CA GLY A 435 7.68 5.80 -21.46
C GLY A 435 7.36 4.45 -20.83
N GLN A 436 8.33 3.79 -20.18
CA GLN A 436 8.11 2.51 -19.50
C GLN A 436 7.23 2.65 -18.25
N LYS A 437 7.11 3.85 -17.66
CA LYS A 437 6.30 4.11 -16.47
C LYS A 437 6.67 3.13 -15.34
N LEU A 438 5.68 2.68 -14.60
CA LEU A 438 5.76 1.67 -13.55
C LEU A 438 6.31 0.29 -14.02
N SER A 439 6.52 0.09 -15.32
CA SER A 439 7.24 -1.09 -15.81
C SER A 439 8.77 -0.96 -15.77
N HIS A 440 9.33 0.24 -15.59
CA HIS A 440 10.77 0.48 -15.61
C HIS A 440 11.52 -0.23 -14.46
N PRO A 441 12.67 -0.89 -14.70
CA PRO A 441 13.39 -1.65 -13.68
C PRO A 441 13.72 -0.87 -12.40
N PHE A 442 14.20 0.37 -12.52
CA PHE A 442 14.48 1.26 -11.38
C PHE A 442 13.24 1.49 -10.49
N ILE A 443 12.06 1.70 -11.08
CA ILE A 443 10.82 1.93 -10.35
C ILE A 443 10.35 0.65 -9.64
N LYS A 444 10.49 -0.50 -10.31
CA LYS A 444 10.16 -1.81 -9.73
C LYS A 444 11.07 -2.21 -8.59
N TYR A 445 12.36 -1.89 -8.66
CA TYR A 445 13.34 -2.23 -7.62
C TYR A 445 13.00 -1.58 -6.26
N TYR A 446 12.57 -0.32 -6.29
CA TYR A 446 12.17 0.44 -5.10
C TYR A 446 10.66 0.41 -4.81
N GLY A 447 9.87 -0.40 -5.54
CA GLY A 447 8.42 -0.48 -5.33
C GLY A 447 7.65 0.83 -5.53
N TRP A 448 8.18 1.75 -6.33
CA TRP A 448 7.79 3.16 -6.38
C TRP A 448 6.55 3.43 -7.28
N TYR A 449 5.39 2.85 -6.96
CA TYR A 449 4.19 2.85 -7.83
C TYR A 449 3.27 4.10 -7.76
N GLY A 450 3.71 5.15 -7.08
CA GLY A 450 3.04 6.46 -7.01
C GLY A 450 4.07 7.57 -6.85
N ALA A 451 3.68 8.84 -6.95
CA ALA A 451 4.60 9.99 -6.89
C ALA A 451 4.01 11.16 -6.08
N PRO A 452 4.84 12.07 -5.51
CA PRO A 452 6.30 12.07 -5.57
C PRO A 452 6.96 10.93 -4.76
N GLN A 453 8.16 10.53 -5.18
CA GLN A 453 9.10 9.68 -4.45
C GLN A 453 10.43 10.40 -4.40
N GLN A 454 11.17 10.27 -3.32
CA GLN A 454 12.45 10.95 -3.14
C GLN A 454 13.49 9.98 -2.60
N MET A 455 14.74 10.08 -3.05
CA MET A 455 15.88 9.43 -2.42
C MET A 455 17.04 10.40 -2.26
N ILE A 456 17.86 10.15 -1.24
CA ILE A 456 19.17 10.77 -1.10
C ILE A 456 20.20 9.64 -1.05
N LEU A 457 21.26 9.75 -1.85
CA LEU A 457 22.36 8.80 -1.94
C LEU A 457 23.69 9.49 -1.61
N ASP A 458 24.60 8.77 -0.94
CA ASP A 458 25.95 9.26 -0.62
C ASP A 458 26.87 9.29 -1.85
N LYS A 459 28.08 9.86 -1.66
CA LYS A 459 29.13 9.92 -2.69
C LYS A 459 29.59 8.55 -3.22
N SER A 460 29.40 7.48 -2.44
CA SER A 460 29.68 6.10 -2.86
C SER A 460 28.53 5.46 -3.65
N GLY A 461 27.36 6.12 -3.71
CA GLY A 461 26.15 5.66 -4.38
C GLY A 461 25.23 4.78 -3.53
N LYS A 462 25.42 4.75 -2.20
CA LYS A 462 24.55 4.03 -1.27
C LYS A 462 23.40 4.91 -0.80
N ILE A 463 22.31 4.26 -0.42
CA ILE A 463 21.11 4.89 0.11
C ILE A 463 21.44 5.56 1.46
N LEU A 464 21.17 6.86 1.57
CA LEU A 464 21.05 7.56 2.85
C LEU A 464 19.60 7.56 3.32
N ALA A 465 18.65 7.84 2.42
CA ALA A 465 17.21 7.70 2.69
C ALA A 465 16.42 7.35 1.43
N LEU A 466 15.36 6.54 1.59
CA LEU A 466 14.25 6.44 0.63
C LEU A 466 13.00 7.00 1.29
N ASN A 467 12.37 7.97 0.64
CA ASN A 467 11.25 8.75 1.15
C ASN A 467 11.50 9.34 2.56
N PRO A 468 12.55 10.17 2.71
CA PRO A 468 12.75 10.98 3.91
C PRO A 468 11.57 11.92 4.17
N LEU A 469 11.52 12.52 5.37
CA LEU A 469 10.58 13.60 5.69
C LEU A 469 10.78 14.76 4.69
N ARG A 470 9.71 15.13 3.98
CA ARG A 470 9.78 16.04 2.83
C ARG A 470 9.44 17.48 3.21
N PRO A 471 10.07 18.49 2.59
CA PRO A 471 9.72 19.89 2.73
C PRO A 471 8.22 20.14 2.51
N MET A 472 7.60 20.89 3.41
CA MET A 472 6.23 21.37 3.27
C MET A 472 6.18 22.89 3.08
N LEU A 473 5.15 23.36 2.36
CA LEU A 473 4.83 24.79 2.23
C LEU A 473 3.99 25.24 3.43
N SER A 474 4.20 26.48 3.88
CA SER A 474 3.45 27.08 4.99
C SER A 474 2.23 27.88 4.50
N GLY A 475 1.04 27.42 4.85
CA GLY A 475 -0.23 28.07 4.55
C GLY A 475 -1.43 27.14 4.76
N ASP A 476 -2.65 27.68 4.64
CA ASP A 476 -3.85 26.86 4.45
C ASP A 476 -3.86 26.23 3.05
N SER A 477 -4.82 25.32 2.78
CA SER A 477 -4.79 24.41 1.63
C SER A 477 -4.94 25.03 0.22
N ASP A 478 -4.99 26.36 0.09
CA ASP A 478 -5.14 27.06 -1.18
C ASP A 478 -3.77 27.43 -1.76
N HIS A 479 -3.41 26.76 -2.87
CA HIS A 479 -2.06 26.74 -3.46
C HIS A 479 -1.49 28.11 -3.86
N ASP A 480 -2.32 29.14 -3.99
CA ASP A 480 -1.92 30.50 -4.36
C ASP A 480 -1.47 31.36 -3.16
N THR A 481 -1.63 30.87 -1.92
CA THR A 481 -1.22 31.57 -0.68
C THR A 481 -0.11 30.87 0.10
N ALA A 482 0.26 29.65 -0.31
CA ALA A 482 1.26 28.81 0.37
C ALA A 482 2.70 29.33 0.17
N SER A 483 3.38 29.61 1.27
CA SER A 483 4.72 30.24 1.32
C SER A 483 5.86 29.22 1.53
N LEU A 484 7.10 29.65 1.27
CA LEU A 484 8.30 28.85 1.55
C LEU A 484 8.69 28.97 3.03
N ASN A 485 9.02 27.84 3.67
CA ASN A 485 9.55 27.81 5.04
C ASN A 485 10.94 27.15 5.08
N PRO A 486 12.04 27.94 5.15
CA PRO A 486 13.40 27.42 5.31
C PRO A 486 13.64 26.66 6.63
N HIS A 487 12.77 26.83 7.62
CA HIS A 487 12.81 26.14 8.92
C HIS A 487 11.77 25.02 9.03
N ASP A 488 11.18 24.58 7.91
CA ASP A 488 10.32 23.40 7.88
C ASP A 488 11.12 22.14 8.30
N PRO A 489 10.56 21.26 9.16
CA PRO A 489 11.26 20.05 9.60
C PRO A 489 11.72 19.13 8.46
N GLY A 490 11.00 19.10 7.33
CA GLY A 490 11.43 18.39 6.12
C GLY A 490 12.60 19.08 5.43
N THR A 491 12.56 20.41 5.29
CA THR A 491 13.69 21.21 4.75
C THR A 491 14.97 20.98 5.54
N LEU A 492 14.90 21.01 6.87
CA LEU A 492 16.05 20.76 7.75
C LEU A 492 16.53 19.31 7.64
N HIS A 493 15.62 18.32 7.65
CA HIS A 493 15.99 16.91 7.56
C HIS A 493 16.67 16.53 6.22
N LEU A 494 16.23 17.10 5.09
CA LEU A 494 16.92 16.88 3.81
C LEU A 494 18.30 17.56 3.79
N ILE A 495 18.44 18.71 4.45
CA ILE A 495 19.74 19.36 4.64
C ILE A 495 20.68 18.44 5.42
N ASP A 496 20.25 17.90 6.55
CA ASP A 496 21.07 17.00 7.39
C ASP A 496 21.53 15.76 6.61
N LEU A 497 20.64 15.14 5.82
CA LEU A 497 20.98 14.00 4.96
C LEU A 497 21.96 14.35 3.83
N ILE A 498 21.91 15.57 3.30
CA ILE A 498 22.88 16.03 2.28
C ILE A 498 24.25 16.27 2.94
N GLU A 499 24.30 16.90 4.12
CA GLU A 499 25.57 17.10 4.84
C GLU A 499 26.17 15.77 5.35
N GLU A 500 25.35 14.78 5.75
CA GLU A 500 25.79 13.41 6.04
C GLU A 500 26.47 12.80 4.80
N GLY A 501 25.84 12.88 3.63
CA GLY A 501 26.41 12.37 2.37
C GLY A 501 27.66 13.10 1.90
N LEU A 502 27.78 14.40 2.18
CA LEU A 502 28.97 15.19 1.90
C LEU A 502 30.11 14.85 2.89
N SER A 503 29.77 14.48 4.12
CA SER A 503 30.73 14.13 5.18
C SER A 503 31.21 12.67 5.12
N ALA A 504 30.44 11.76 4.51
CA ALA A 504 30.85 10.37 4.29
C ALA A 504 32.19 10.28 3.53
N HIS A 505 33.06 9.35 3.91
CA HIS A 505 34.38 9.12 3.30
C HIS A 505 34.37 7.96 2.32
#